data_AF-A0A4Q3H6C8-F1
#
_entry.id   AF-A0A4Q3H6C8-F1
#
_cell.length_a   1.000
_cell.length_b   1.000
_cell.length_c   1.000
_cell.angle_alpha   90.00
_cell.angle_beta   90.00
_cell.angle_gamma   90.00
#
_symmetry.space_group_name_H-M   'P 1'
#
loop_
_entity.id
_entity.type
_entity.pdbx_description
1 polymer ?
#
loop_
_entity_poly.entity_id
_entity_poly.type
_entity_poly.pdbx_seq_one_letter_code
_entity_poly.pdbx_strand_id
1 'polypeptide(L)'
;DAGHTRTPRVSVSRSIFALVDDRDRAYFGRGGKEQDSIGFIDENTRAIFGRSYAAEPDQLIKQLAEDEGIAEADTLLLTVPNQLGVDYNAHVIEAILKHVAPALGWR
;
A
#
# COMPACT_ATOMS: atom_id res chain seq x y z
N ASP A 1 27.73 7.00 -12.48
CA ASP A 1 26.69 7.99 -12.14
C ASP A 1 26.07 8.61 -13.37
N ALA A 2 24.74 8.61 -13.45
CA ALA A 2 23.96 9.00 -14.63
C ALA A 2 23.90 10.52 -14.92
N GLY A 3 24.87 11.32 -14.46
CA GLY A 3 25.00 12.74 -14.83
C GLY A 3 23.90 13.68 -14.32
N HIS A 4 22.99 13.23 -13.44
CA HIS A 4 21.94 14.07 -12.86
C HIS A 4 22.43 14.79 -11.59
N THR A 5 22.23 16.11 -11.52
CA THR A 5 22.63 17.00 -10.41
C THR A 5 21.73 16.93 -9.18
N ARG A 6 20.63 16.17 -9.22
CA ARG A 6 19.65 16.07 -8.13
C ARG A 6 19.92 14.82 -7.30
N THR A 7 19.59 14.88 -6.00
CA THR A 7 19.61 13.72 -5.12
C THR A 7 18.70 12.63 -5.69
N PRO A 8 19.19 11.39 -5.88
CA PRO A 8 18.35 10.27 -6.28
C PRO A 8 17.20 10.08 -5.29
N ARG A 9 16.03 9.69 -5.79
CA ARG A 9 14.88 9.35 -4.95
C ARG A 9 14.40 7.96 -5.29
N VAL A 10 14.07 7.20 -4.26
CA VAL A 10 13.47 5.86 -4.38
C VAL A 10 12.00 5.96 -4.00
N SER A 11 11.14 5.53 -4.92
CA SER A 11 9.71 5.38 -4.65
C SER A 11 9.33 3.91 -4.66
N VAL A 12 8.57 3.49 -3.66
CA VAL A 12 8.02 2.14 -3.59
C VAL A 12 6.50 2.23 -3.61
N SER A 13 5.89 1.41 -4.47
CA SER A 13 4.44 1.28 -4.59
C SER A 13 3.97 0.02 -3.88
N ARG A 14 2.93 0.16 -3.05
CA ARG A 14 2.29 -0.93 -2.30
C ARG A 14 0.79 -0.72 -2.24
N SER A 15 0.04 -1.81 -2.35
CA SER A 15 -1.37 -1.85 -1.97
C SER A 15 -1.44 -2.14 -0.47
N ILE A 16 -1.88 -1.18 0.34
CA ILE A 16 -1.92 -1.30 1.81
C ILE A 16 -3.32 -0.95 2.29
N PHE A 17 -3.97 -1.89 2.97
CA PHE A 17 -5.34 -1.75 3.47
C PHE A 17 -5.41 -2.08 4.96
N ALA A 18 -5.67 -1.06 5.79
CA ALA A 18 -6.01 -1.25 7.19
C ALA A 18 -7.47 -1.72 7.29
N LEU A 19 -7.68 -2.93 7.80
CA LEU A 19 -9.02 -3.46 8.01
C LEU A 19 -9.54 -2.93 9.34
N VAL A 20 -10.47 -1.97 9.32
CA VAL A 20 -11.00 -1.33 10.54
C VAL A 20 -12.50 -1.55 10.70
N ASP A 21 -13.22 -1.87 9.63
CA ASP A 21 -14.63 -2.23 9.65
C ASP A 21 -14.95 -3.51 8.87
N ASP A 22 -16.22 -3.92 8.91
CA ASP A 22 -16.68 -5.13 8.22
C ASP A 22 -16.68 -5.01 6.69
N ARG A 23 -16.74 -3.78 6.16
CA ARG A 23 -16.65 -3.54 4.71
C ARG A 23 -15.22 -3.80 4.25
N ASP A 24 -14.22 -3.32 5.00
CA ASP A 24 -12.82 -3.59 4.71
C ASP A 24 -12.55 -5.10 4.69
N ARG A 25 -13.07 -5.81 5.71
CA ARG A 25 -12.96 -7.28 5.80
C ARG A 25 -13.68 -7.98 4.66
N ALA A 26 -14.83 -7.47 4.21
CA ALA A 26 -15.55 -8.02 3.06
C ALA A 26 -14.76 -7.87 1.76
N TYR A 27 -14.09 -6.72 1.55
CA TYR A 27 -13.31 -6.46 0.34
C TYR A 27 -11.93 -7.14 0.37
N PHE A 28 -11.24 -7.14 1.50
CA PHE A 28 -9.81 -7.51 1.58
C PHE A 28 -9.47 -8.54 2.66
N GLY A 29 -10.39 -8.86 3.58
CA GLY A 29 -10.14 -9.76 4.72
C GLY A 29 -9.98 -11.24 4.35
N ARG A 30 -10.32 -11.63 3.12
CA ARG A 30 -10.17 -13.03 2.64
C ARG A 30 -8.82 -13.29 1.93
N GLY A 31 -8.03 -12.25 1.68
CA GLY A 31 -6.76 -12.32 0.92
C GLY A 31 -5.51 -12.35 1.79
N GLY A 32 -5.57 -13.03 2.94
CA GLY A 32 -4.45 -13.12 3.88
C GLY A 32 -3.23 -13.76 3.23
N LYS A 33 -2.19 -12.95 2.98
CA LYS A 33 -0.87 -13.32 2.45
C LYS A 33 -0.93 -14.14 1.16
N GLU A 34 -0.98 -13.52 -0.02
CA GLU A 34 -0.42 -14.21 -1.19
C GLU A 34 -0.14 -13.27 -2.38
N GLN A 35 1.17 -13.11 -2.62
CA GLN A 35 1.82 -12.79 -3.89
C GLN A 35 1.61 -11.41 -4.53
N ASP A 36 2.63 -11.02 -5.30
CA ASP A 36 2.57 -9.88 -6.21
C ASP A 36 1.31 -10.01 -7.08
N SER A 37 0.48 -8.97 -7.07
CA SER A 37 -0.75 -8.99 -7.86
C SER A 37 -0.40 -8.57 -9.29
N ILE A 38 -0.55 -9.50 -10.24
CA ILE A 38 -0.47 -9.17 -11.66
C ILE A 38 -1.82 -8.55 -12.04
N GLY A 39 -1.82 -7.24 -12.29
CA GLY A 39 -2.99 -6.51 -12.77
C GLY A 39 -2.73 -5.96 -14.17
N PHE A 40 -3.77 -5.95 -14.99
CA PHE A 40 -3.73 -5.32 -16.32
C PHE A 40 -4.19 -3.88 -16.17
N ILE A 41 -3.30 -2.91 -16.42
CA ILE A 41 -3.67 -1.48 -16.45
C ILE A 41 -4.35 -1.15 -17.79
N ASP A 42 -4.04 -1.92 -18.84
CA ASP A 42 -4.72 -1.94 -20.14
C ASP A 42 -4.64 -3.36 -20.77
N GLU A 43 -5.31 -3.59 -21.91
CA GLU A 43 -5.37 -4.91 -22.59
C GLU A 43 -3.99 -5.51 -22.94
N ASN A 44 -2.92 -4.70 -23.00
CA ASN A 44 -1.57 -5.11 -23.40
C ASN A 44 -0.48 -4.87 -22.33
N THR A 45 -0.77 -4.14 -21.25
CA THR A 45 0.21 -3.79 -20.21
C THR A 45 0.01 -4.60 -18.95
N ARG A 46 0.85 -5.61 -18.77
CA ARG A 46 1.03 -6.32 -17.49
C ARG A 46 1.78 -5.42 -16.51
N ALA A 47 1.08 -4.89 -15.51
CA ALA A 47 1.72 -4.25 -14.38
C ALA A 47 1.88 -5.28 -13.25
N ILE A 48 3.11 -5.46 -12.81
CA ILE A 48 3.39 -6.20 -11.57
C ILE A 48 3.09 -5.20 -10.45
N PHE A 49 1.91 -5.32 -9.84
CA PHE A 49 1.64 -4.59 -8.61
C PHE A 49 2.42 -5.30 -7.51
N GLY A 50 3.35 -4.58 -6.90
CA GLY A 50 4.15 -5.09 -5.80
C GLY A 50 3.27 -5.57 -4.65
N ARG A 51 3.90 -6.32 -3.74
CA ARG A 51 3.31 -6.91 -2.53
C ARG A 51 2.13 -6.12 -1.94
N SER A 52 1.01 -6.82 -1.77
CA SER A 52 -0.19 -6.31 -1.13
C SER A 52 -0.22 -6.67 0.36
N TYR A 53 -0.68 -5.72 1.19
CA TYR A 53 -0.86 -5.87 2.63
C TYR A 53 -2.29 -5.53 3.00
N ALA A 54 -2.96 -6.46 3.68
CA ALA A 54 -4.31 -6.27 4.20
C ALA A 54 -4.42 -6.98 5.56
N ALA A 55 -4.55 -6.20 6.63
CA ALA A 55 -4.67 -6.73 7.98
C ALA A 55 -5.26 -5.67 8.93
N GLU A 56 -5.68 -6.11 10.10
CA GLU A 56 -6.01 -5.22 11.22
C GLU A 56 -4.77 -4.39 11.62
N PRO A 57 -4.93 -3.13 12.12
CA PRO A 57 -3.84 -2.16 12.24
C PRO A 57 -2.57 -2.67 12.94
N ASP A 58 -2.71 -3.31 14.11
CA ASP A 58 -1.57 -3.79 14.89
C ASP A 58 -0.74 -4.84 14.14
N GLN A 59 -1.42 -5.72 13.40
CA GLN A 59 -0.76 -6.75 12.60
C GLN A 59 -0.17 -6.17 11.32
N LEU A 60 -0.85 -5.18 10.73
CA LEU A 60 -0.40 -4.47 9.55
C LEU A 60 0.89 -3.69 9.82
N ILE A 61 0.96 -2.97 10.93
CA ILE A 61 2.16 -2.24 11.38
C ILE A 61 3.37 -3.17 11.46
N LYS A 62 3.22 -4.35 12.09
CA LYS A 62 4.30 -5.34 12.19
C LYS A 62 4.79 -5.79 10.82
N GLN A 63 3.86 -6.09 9.91
CA GLN A 63 4.20 -6.54 8.57
C GLN A 63 4.91 -5.46 7.74
N LEU A 64 4.52 -4.20 7.90
CA LEU A 64 5.10 -3.07 7.18
C LEU A 64 6.45 -2.66 7.75
N ALA A 65 6.64 -2.77 9.07
CA ALA A 65 7.94 -2.56 9.71
C ALA A 65 9.02 -3.55 9.25
N GLU A 66 8.59 -4.72 8.76
CA GLU A 66 9.48 -5.76 8.22
C GLU A 66 9.72 -5.64 6.69
N ASP A 67 9.09 -4.69 5.99
CA ASP A 67 9.30 -4.49 4.54
C ASP A 67 10.51 -3.57 4.29
N GLU A 68 11.65 -4.17 3.95
CA GLU A 68 12.89 -3.46 3.60
C GLU A 68 12.68 -2.45 2.47
N GLY A 69 11.83 -2.76 1.49
CA GLY A 69 11.54 -1.83 0.39
C GLY A 69 10.83 -0.57 0.87
N ILE A 70 9.95 -0.67 1.86
CA ILE A 70 9.31 0.50 2.47
C ILE A 70 10.31 1.27 3.35
N ALA A 71 11.16 0.57 4.09
CA ALA A 71 12.16 1.18 4.97
C ALA A 71 13.22 2.00 4.21
N GLU A 72 13.65 1.53 3.04
CA GLU A 72 14.68 2.18 2.21
C GLU A 72 14.11 3.23 1.24
N ALA A 73 12.79 3.35 1.13
CA ALA A 73 12.15 4.28 0.19
C ALA A 73 12.05 5.70 0.78
N ASP A 74 12.42 6.69 -0.02
CA ASP A 74 12.13 8.10 0.30
C ASP A 74 10.65 8.45 0.14
N THR A 75 9.89 7.61 -0.55
CA THR A 75 8.48 7.86 -0.90
C THR A 75 7.70 6.56 -1.02
N LEU A 76 6.65 6.46 -0.23
CA LEU A 76 5.66 5.39 -0.32
C LEU A 76 4.46 5.86 -1.15
N LEU A 77 4.14 5.12 -2.22
CA LEU A 77 2.97 5.33 -3.04
C LEU A 77 1.91 4.29 -2.68
N LEU A 78 0.74 4.77 -2.24
CA LEU A 78 -0.40 3.93 -1.90
C LEU A 78 -1.29 3.73 -3.13
N THR A 79 -1.47 2.47 -3.53
CA THR A 79 -2.40 2.12 -4.61
C THR A 79 -3.79 1.81 -4.04
N VAL A 80 -4.80 2.50 -4.55
CA VAL A 80 -6.19 2.37 -4.11
C VAL A 80 -7.10 1.95 -5.28
N PRO A 81 -8.11 1.09 -5.05
CA PRO A 81 -8.98 0.59 -6.11
C PRO A 81 -10.06 1.61 -6.48
N ASN A 82 -9.86 2.31 -7.59
CA ASN A 82 -10.80 3.33 -8.08
C ASN A 82 -12.25 2.81 -8.27
N GLN A 83 -12.42 1.51 -8.54
CA GLN A 83 -13.71 0.84 -8.70
C GLN A 83 -14.59 0.91 -7.45
N LEU A 84 -14.00 1.10 -6.26
CA LEU A 84 -14.73 1.23 -4.99
C LEU A 84 -15.24 2.66 -4.72
N GLY A 85 -14.96 3.60 -5.62
CA GLY A 85 -15.46 4.98 -5.53
C GLY A 85 -14.64 5.89 -4.61
N VAL A 86 -14.90 7.18 -4.69
CA VAL A 86 -14.11 8.21 -3.99
C VAL A 86 -14.22 8.08 -2.48
N ASP A 87 -15.44 7.94 -1.95
CA ASP A 87 -15.68 7.90 -0.50
C ASP A 87 -14.95 6.75 0.18
N TYR A 88 -14.98 5.56 -0.44
CA TYR A 88 -14.28 4.40 0.12
C TYR A 88 -12.76 4.55 0.02
N ASN A 89 -12.24 5.10 -1.08
CA ASN A 89 -10.81 5.34 -1.21
C ASN A 89 -10.32 6.41 -0.22
N ALA A 90 -11.13 7.42 0.09
CA ALA A 90 -10.85 8.38 1.15
C ALA A 90 -10.78 7.69 2.52
N HIS A 91 -11.73 6.79 2.82
CA HIS A 91 -11.71 5.96 4.03
C HIS A 91 -10.44 5.12 4.14
N VAL A 92 -10.01 4.45 3.05
CA VAL A 92 -8.77 3.66 3.04
C VAL A 92 -7.56 4.52 3.42
N ILE A 93 -7.42 5.69 2.79
CA ILE A 93 -6.30 6.60 3.06
C ILE A 93 -6.35 7.10 4.50
N GLU A 94 -7.54 7.51 4.96
CA GLU A 94 -7.76 7.98 6.33
C GLU A 94 -7.43 6.91 7.37
N ALA A 95 -7.79 5.65 7.13
CA ALA A 95 -7.48 4.54 8.02
C ALA A 95 -5.96 4.33 8.16
N ILE A 96 -5.21 4.42 7.06
CA ILE A 96 -3.74 4.36 7.10
C ILE A 96 -3.16 5.53 7.91
N LEU A 97 -3.61 6.76 7.65
CA LEU A 97 -3.11 7.96 8.33
C LEU A 97 -3.41 7.95 9.83
N LYS A 98 -4.57 7.41 10.25
CA LYS A 98 -4.98 7.38 11.65
C LYS A 98 -4.40 6.22 12.43
N HIS A 99 -4.31 5.04 11.83
CA HIS A 99 -4.05 3.80 12.56
C HIS A 99 -2.70 3.16 12.28
N VAL A 100 -2.01 3.53 11.19
CA VAL A 100 -0.77 2.87 10.77
C VAL A 100 0.39 3.86 10.74
N ALA A 101 0.24 4.97 10.02
CA ALA A 101 1.28 5.97 9.81
C ALA A 101 1.96 6.47 11.11
N PRO A 102 1.23 6.77 12.20
CA PRO A 102 1.87 7.28 13.42
C PRO A 102 2.81 6.26 14.08
N ALA A 103 2.48 4.97 14.02
CA ALA A 103 3.29 3.91 14.62
C ALA A 103 4.58 3.63 13.83
N LEU A 104 4.60 3.97 12.53
CA LEU A 104 5.75 3.81 11.63
C LEU A 104 6.49 5.14 11.40
N GLY A 105 6.06 6.23 12.05
CA GLY A 105 6.69 7.55 11.94
C GLY A 105 6.46 8.24 10.59
N TRP A 106 5.46 7.82 9.82
CA TRP A 106 5.09 8.46 8.55
C TRP A 106 4.34 9.77 8.81
N ARG A 107 4.48 10.73 7.89
CA ARG A 107 3.89 12.08 7.98
C ARG A 107 2.97 12.35 6.81
#